data_AF-A0A2S6HL62-F1
#
_entry.id   AF-A0A2S6HL62-F1
#
_cell.length_a   1.000
_cell.length_b   1.000
_cell.length_c   1.000
_cell.angle_alpha   90.00
_cell.angle_beta   90.00
_cell.angle_gamma   90.00
#
_symmetry.space_group_name_H-M   'P 1'
#
loop_
_entity.id
_entity.type
_entity.pdbx_description
1 polymer ?
#
loop_
_entity_poly.entity_id
_entity_poly.type
_entity_poly.pdbx_seq_one_letter_code
_entity_poly.pdbx_strand_id
1 'polypeptide(L)'
;MSNNSDPLFDRYAEMDFSDAKPVAEIPALAKLQAEHGGKSRITMRVDNDTLAIFKARAEMSGGNYQTLMNEALRQFAQGITLADVVRETIRKELHQA
;
A
#
# COMPACT_ATOMS: atom_id res chain seq x y z
N MET A 1 28.29 10.88 6.35
CA MET A 1 27.85 9.52 6.70
C MET A 1 27.08 8.98 5.51
N SER A 2 27.66 8.03 4.77
CA SER A 2 26.98 7.35 3.65
C SER A 2 26.29 6.12 4.23
N ASN A 3 24.96 6.07 4.16
CA ASN A 3 24.14 5.04 4.81
C ASN A 3 23.89 3.83 3.90
N ASN A 4 24.66 3.64 2.83
CA ASN A 4 24.44 2.54 1.89
C ASN A 4 25.41 1.39 2.19
N SER A 5 25.11 0.64 3.24
CA SER A 5 25.71 -0.68 3.49
C SER A 5 24.86 -1.74 2.80
N ASP A 6 24.76 -1.71 1.47
CA ASP A 6 24.16 -2.81 0.73
C ASP A 6 25.21 -3.93 0.61
N PRO A 7 25.05 -5.07 1.30
CA PRO A 7 26.02 -6.18 1.28
C PRO A 7 26.17 -6.82 -0.10
N LEU A 8 25.31 -6.50 -1.07
CA LEU A 8 25.41 -6.98 -2.45
C LEU A 8 26.26 -6.07 -3.34
N PHE A 9 26.58 -4.84 -2.91
CA PHE A 9 27.31 -3.88 -3.74
C PHE A 9 28.63 -4.45 -4.28
N ASP A 10 29.48 -4.98 -3.40
CA ASP A 10 30.80 -5.52 -3.76
C ASP A 10 30.73 -6.67 -4.76
N ARG A 11 29.63 -7.44 -4.75
CA ARG A 11 29.44 -8.60 -5.62
C ARG A 11 29.12 -8.20 -7.07
N TYR A 12 28.46 -7.06 -7.26
CA TYR A 12 27.98 -6.60 -8.56
C TYR A 12 28.72 -5.35 -9.05
N ALA A 13 29.62 -4.78 -8.24
CA ALA A 13 30.34 -3.54 -8.53
C ALA A 13 31.13 -3.58 -9.84
N GLU A 14 31.66 -4.75 -10.21
CA GLU A 14 32.45 -4.94 -11.43
C GLU A 14 31.67 -5.62 -12.56
N MET A 15 30.38 -5.89 -12.38
CA MET A 15 29.57 -6.55 -13.41
C MET A 15 29.19 -5.55 -14.51
N ASP A 16 29.39 -5.94 -15.77
CA ASP A 16 29.04 -5.11 -16.93
C ASP A 16 27.54 -5.23 -17.25
N PHE A 17 26.83 -4.11 -17.16
CA PHE A 17 25.39 -4.01 -17.44
C PHE A 17 25.08 -3.27 -18.75
N SER A 18 26.06 -3.09 -19.64
CA SER A 18 25.87 -2.33 -20.88
C SER A 18 24.78 -2.90 -21.78
N ASP A 19 24.59 -4.23 -21.78
CA ASP A 19 23.54 -4.94 -22.54
C ASP A 19 22.30 -5.30 -21.70
N ALA A 20 22.21 -4.81 -20.46
CA ALA A 20 21.10 -5.15 -19.57
C ALA A 20 19.78 -4.54 -20.08
N LYS A 21 18.74 -5.37 -20.16
CA LYS A 21 17.38 -4.92 -20.51
C LYS A 21 16.63 -4.46 -19.26
N PRO A 22 15.87 -3.35 -19.32
CA PRO A 22 14.98 -2.94 -18.25
C PRO A 22 14.02 -4.06 -17.85
N VAL A 23 13.69 -4.15 -16.56
CA VAL A 23 12.74 -5.16 -16.02
C VAL A 23 11.40 -5.15 -16.77
N ALA A 24 10.93 -3.96 -17.18
CA ALA A 24 9.71 -3.78 -17.96
C ALA A 24 9.75 -4.43 -19.36
N GLU A 25 10.94 -4.63 -19.93
CA GLU A 25 11.14 -5.22 -21.25
C GLU A 25 11.32 -6.75 -21.21
N ILE A 26 11.41 -7.33 -20.01
CA ILE A 26 11.49 -8.78 -19.81
C ILE A 26 10.11 -9.26 -19.33
N PRO A 27 9.29 -9.90 -20.20
CA PRO A 27 7.88 -10.18 -19.90
C PRO A 27 7.65 -10.97 -18.61
N ALA A 28 8.53 -11.93 -18.29
CA ALA A 28 8.44 -12.71 -17.06
C ALA A 28 8.68 -11.85 -15.80
N LEU A 29 9.64 -10.92 -15.85
CA LEU A 29 9.95 -10.04 -14.72
C LEU A 29 8.93 -8.91 -14.58
N ALA A 30 8.45 -8.35 -15.69
CA ALA A 30 7.38 -7.37 -15.70
C ALA A 30 6.08 -7.95 -15.10
N LYS A 31 5.75 -9.20 -15.45
CA LYS A 31 4.61 -9.93 -14.87
C LYS A 31 4.78 -10.17 -13.38
N LEU A 32 5.94 -10.66 -12.94
CA LEU A 32 6.24 -10.82 -11.52
C LEU A 32 6.15 -9.48 -10.76
N GLN A 33 6.67 -8.39 -11.31
CA GLN A 33 6.58 -7.08 -10.69
C GLN A 33 5.14 -6.58 -10.60
N ALA A 34 4.30 -6.85 -11.61
CA ALA A 34 2.87 -6.53 -11.57
C ALA A 34 2.10 -7.40 -10.56
N GLU A 35 2.46 -8.67 -10.41
CA GLU A 35 1.89 -9.58 -9.43
C GLU A 35 2.30 -9.22 -7.99
N HIS A 36 3.52 -8.71 -7.80
CA HIS A 36 4.03 -8.25 -6.51
C HIS A 36 3.72 -6.77 -6.19
N GLY A 37 3.33 -5.98 -7.21
CA GLY A 37 2.95 -4.58 -7.09
C GLY A 37 1.52 -4.45 -6.58
N GLY A 38 1.28 -4.71 -5.29
CA GLY A 38 -0.07 -4.76 -4.69
C GLY A 38 -0.89 -3.45 -4.72
N LYS A 39 -0.44 -2.39 -5.41
CA LYS A 39 -1.13 -1.11 -5.57
C LYS A 39 -0.96 -0.60 -7.01
N SER A 40 -2.06 -0.45 -7.72
CA SER A 40 -2.09 0.22 -9.02
C SER A 40 -2.20 1.73 -8.85
N ARG A 41 -1.38 2.50 -9.56
CA ARG A 41 -1.53 3.96 -9.63
C ARG A 41 -2.73 4.29 -10.53
N ILE A 42 -3.73 4.95 -9.97
CA ILE A 42 -4.92 5.40 -10.70
C ILE A 42 -5.03 6.93 -10.64
N THR A 43 -5.71 7.51 -11.63
CA THR A 43 -6.17 8.91 -11.55
C THR A 43 -7.65 8.89 -11.20
N MET A 44 -8.01 9.49 -10.06
CA MET A 44 -9.41 9.60 -9.63
C MET A 44 -9.69 11.03 -9.14
N ARG A 45 -10.95 11.48 -9.29
CA ARG A 45 -11.41 12.75 -8.70
C ARG A 45 -11.91 12.48 -7.29
N VAL A 46 -11.52 13.34 -6.35
CA VAL A 46 -11.90 13.28 -4.94
C VAL A 46 -12.16 14.72 -4.52
N ASP A 47 -13.21 14.94 -3.74
CA ASP A 47 -13.51 16.27 -3.22
C ASP A 47 -12.43 16.74 -2.24
N ASN A 48 -12.14 18.05 -2.27
CA ASN A 48 -11.03 18.62 -1.52
C ASN A 48 -11.21 18.48 0.00
N ASP A 49 -12.45 18.56 0.47
CA ASP A 49 -12.83 18.38 1.87
C ASP A 49 -12.56 16.95 2.35
N THR A 50 -12.94 15.95 1.55
CA THR A 50 -12.69 14.54 1.79
C THR A 50 -11.18 14.28 1.87
N LEU A 51 -10.41 14.80 0.91
CA LEU A 51 -8.96 14.68 0.91
C LEU A 51 -8.33 15.34 2.15
N ALA A 52 -8.83 16.52 2.56
CA ALA A 52 -8.35 17.23 3.75
C ALA A 52 -8.56 16.42 5.03
N ILE A 53 -9.71 15.78 5.19
CA ILE A 53 -10.01 14.91 6.34
C ILE A 53 -9.00 13.76 6.44
N PHE A 54 -8.74 13.06 5.32
CA PHE A 54 -7.78 11.94 5.33
C PHE A 54 -6.35 12.40 5.60
N LYS A 55 -5.95 13.58 5.12
CA LYS A 55 -4.63 14.17 5.43
C LYS A 55 -4.49 14.49 6.92
N ALA A 56 -5.45 15.20 7.50
CA ALA A 56 -5.42 15.53 8.92
C ALA A 56 -5.38 14.27 9.82
N ARG A 57 -6.15 13.24 9.49
CA ARG A 57 -6.12 11.96 10.22
C ARG A 57 -4.78 11.24 10.11
N ALA A 58 -4.13 11.31 8.95
CA ALA A 58 -2.82 10.72 8.74
C ALA A 58 -1.73 11.45 9.56
N GLU A 59 -1.78 12.78 9.62
CA GLU A 59 -0.89 13.59 10.46
C GLU A 59 -1.00 13.23 11.94
N MET A 60 -2.23 13.04 12.44
CA MET A 60 -2.47 12.67 13.84
C MET A 60 -2.01 11.25 14.19
N SER A 61 -2.08 10.32 13.24
CA SER A 61 -1.72 8.90 13.43
C SER A 61 -0.29 8.55 13.01
N GLY A 62 0.48 9.53 12.50
CA GLY A 62 1.82 9.31 11.95
C GLY A 62 1.82 8.44 10.68
N GLY A 63 0.68 8.33 9.99
CA GLY A 63 0.46 7.42 8.88
C GLY A 63 0.44 8.08 7.50
N ASN A 64 0.10 7.29 6.47
CA ASN A 64 -0.09 7.78 5.10
C ASN A 64 -1.59 7.86 4.77
N TYR A 65 -2.06 9.04 4.35
CA TYR A 65 -3.46 9.27 3.99
C TYR A 65 -3.97 8.33 2.88
N GLN A 66 -3.10 7.91 1.95
CA GLN A 66 -3.44 6.96 0.89
C GLN A 66 -3.74 5.57 1.45
N THR A 67 -3.06 5.17 2.53
CA THR A 67 -3.35 3.90 3.22
C THR A 67 -4.73 3.94 3.86
N LEU A 68 -5.06 5.03 4.56
CA LEU A 68 -6.38 5.21 5.18
C LEU A 68 -7.50 5.24 4.13
N MET A 69 -7.27 5.94 3.02
CA MET A 69 -8.25 6.02 1.94
C MET A 69 -8.46 4.66 1.25
N ASN A 70 -7.40 3.91 0.97
CA ASN A 70 -7.51 2.57 0.40
C ASN A 70 -8.24 1.60 1.33
N GLU A 71 -8.02 1.70 2.64
CA GLU A 71 -8.72 0.86 3.62
C GLU A 71 -10.22 1.18 3.66
N ALA A 72 -10.59 2.45 3.63
CA ALA A 72 -11.99 2.87 3.53
C ALA A 72 -12.66 2.35 2.24
N LEU A 73 -11.97 2.46 1.09
CA LEU A 73 -12.46 1.91 -0.18
C LEU A 73 -12.62 0.39 -0.12
N ARG A 74 -11.71 -0.32 0.54
CA ARG A 74 -11.77 -1.78 0.73
C ARG A 74 -12.99 -2.19 1.56
N GLN A 75 -13.19 -1.54 2.71
CA GLN A 75 -14.32 -1.84 3.60
C GLN A 75 -15.65 -1.60 2.91
N PHE A 76 -15.75 -0.49 2.17
CA PHE A 76 -16.94 -0.18 1.38
C PHE A 76 -17.18 -1.21 0.27
N ALA A 77 -16.15 -1.59 -0.49
CA ALA A 77 -16.25 -2.59 -1.55
C ALA A 77 -16.62 -3.99 -1.02
N GLN A 78 -16.19 -4.34 0.19
CA GLN A 78 -16.55 -5.59 0.87
C GLN A 78 -17.98 -5.58 1.42
N GLY A 79 -18.69 -4.44 1.35
CA GLY A 79 -20.03 -4.32 1.89
C GLY A 79 -20.07 -4.37 3.42
N ILE A 80 -18.95 -4.10 4.11
CA ILE A 80 -18.91 -4.07 5.57
C ILE A 80 -19.75 -2.89 6.02
N THR A 81 -20.92 -3.16 6.57
CA THR A 81 -21.79 -2.14 7.12
C THR A 81 -21.37 -1.83 8.55
N LEU A 82 -21.69 -0.61 9.02
CA LEU A 82 -21.58 -0.28 10.44
C LEU A 82 -22.35 -1.28 11.31
N ALA A 83 -23.47 -1.81 10.82
CA ALA A 83 -24.24 -2.84 11.52
C ALA A 83 -23.47 -4.15 11.70
N ASP A 84 -22.64 -4.54 10.72
CA ASP A 84 -21.80 -5.74 10.82
C ASP A 84 -20.69 -5.56 11.85
N VAL A 85 -20.05 -4.38 11.86
CA VAL A 85 -19.04 -4.02 12.86
C VAL A 85 -19.64 -4.02 14.26
N VAL A 86 -20.78 -3.36 14.45
CA VAL A 86 -21.47 -3.29 15.75
C VAL A 86 -21.91 -4.68 16.22
N ARG A 87 -22.44 -5.52 15.33
CA ARG A 87 -22.84 -6.89 15.66
C ARG A 87 -21.65 -7.73 16.12
N GLU A 88 -20.51 -7.60 15.45
CA GLU A 88 -19.29 -8.31 15.82
C GLU A 88 -18.72 -7.84 17.15
N THR A 89 -18.68 -6.52 17.39
CA THR A 89 -18.27 -5.96 18.68
C THR A 89 -19.17 -6.46 19.81
N ILE A 90 -20.50 -6.38 19.66
CA ILE A 90 -21.44 -6.87 20.68
C ILE A 90 -21.24 -8.36 20.95
N ARG A 91 -21.04 -9.19 19.92
CA ARG A 91 -20.75 -10.62 20.12
C ARG A 91 -19.47 -10.84 20.92
N LYS A 92 -18.40 -10.10 20.61
CA LYS A 92 -17.13 -10.22 21.33
C LYS A 92 -17.29 -9.87 22.81
N GLU A 93 -17.95 -8.75 23.12
CA GLU A 93 -18.20 -8.35 24.51
C GLU A 93 -19.09 -9.36 25.26
N LEU A 94 -20.10 -9.94 24.60
CA LEU A 94 -20.97 -10.97 25.19
C LEU A 94 -20.28 -12.33 25.39
N HIS A 95 -19.26 -12.67 24.61
CA HIS A 95 -18.49 -13.92 24.77
C HIS A 95 -17.29 -13.78 25.72
N GLN A 96 -16.91 -12.55 26.09
CA GLN A 96 -15.90 -12.29 27.12
C GLN A 96 -16.49 -12.18 28.53
N ALA A 97 -17.82 -12.10 28.66
CA ALA A 97 -18.57 -12.15 29.92
C ALA A 97 -18.98 -13.59 30.27
#